data_AF-A0AAD6SKY9-F1
#
_entry.id   AF-A0AAD6SKY9-F1
#
_cell.length_a   1.000
_cell.length_b   1.000
_cell.length_c   1.000
_cell.angle_alpha   90.00
_cell.angle_beta   90.00
_cell.angle_gamma   90.00
#
_symmetry.space_group_name_H-M   'P 1'
#
loop_
_entity.id
_entity.type
_entity.pdbx_description
1 polymer ?
#
loop_
_entity_poly.entity_id
_entity_poly.type
_entity_poly.pdbx_seq_one_letter_code
_entity_poly.pdbx_strand_id
1 'polypeptide(L)' 'VPVYDARKTIVDFSSDLDRLGDVLPSFPGEVPVGSFTVVGYTCSSYRGAISGSNDRVAHISFNILWAVVCGTP' A
#
# COMPACT_ATOMS: atom_id res chain seq x y z
N VAL A 1 -7.61 3.92 2.11
CA VAL A 1 -6.52 2.96 2.38
C VAL A 1 -6.46 2.73 3.89
N PRO A 2 -6.78 1.54 4.41
CA PRO A 2 -6.59 1.22 5.82
C PRO A 2 -5.11 1.26 6.21
N VAL A 3 -4.84 1.75 7.42
CA VAL A 3 -3.50 1.85 8.00
C VAL A 3 -3.51 1.09 9.32
N TYR A 4 -2.60 0.14 9.46
CA TYR A 4 -2.49 -0.75 10.61
C TYR A 4 -1.20 -0.51 11.38
N ASP A 5 -1.20 -0.78 12.68
CA ASP A 5 -0.04 -0.62 13.57
C ASP A 5 0.56 -1.98 13.95
N ALA A 6 1.74 -2.28 13.39
CA ALA A 6 2.51 -3.47 13.73
C ALA A 6 3.70 -3.18 14.65
N ARG A 7 3.83 -1.96 15.20
CA ARG A 7 4.97 -1.58 16.06
C ARG A 7 5.07 -2.44 17.34
N LYS A 8 3.96 -3.08 17.74
CA LYS A 8 3.86 -3.90 18.95
C LYS A 8 3.33 -5.31 18.71
N THR A 9 3.07 -5.68 17.45
CA THR A 9 2.43 -6.95 17.09
C THR A 9 3.24 -7.63 16.00
N ILE A 10 3.61 -8.88 16.21
CA ILE A 10 4.24 -9.71 15.17
C ILE A 10 3.15 -10.12 14.19
N VAL A 11 3.35 -9.84 12.90
CA VAL A 11 2.46 -10.27 11.83
C VAL A 11 3.21 -11.23 10.91
N ASP A 12 2.60 -12.36 10.59
CA ASP A 12 3.14 -13.30 9.62
C ASP A 12 2.42 -13.11 8.28
N PHE A 13 3.07 -12.42 7.33
CA PHE A 13 2.48 -12.17 6.02
C PHE A 13 2.22 -13.43 5.19
N SER A 14 2.75 -14.60 5.57
CA SER A 14 2.42 -15.85 4.88
C SER A 14 1.04 -16.41 5.26
N SER A 15 0.52 -16.05 6.44
CA SER A 15 -0.72 -16.61 7.00
C SER A 15 -1.77 -15.54 7.38
N ASP A 16 -1.34 -14.30 7.64
CA ASP A 16 -2.20 -13.23 8.16
C ASP A 16 -2.61 -12.17 7.13
N LEU A 17 -2.08 -12.22 5.91
CA LEU A 17 -2.24 -11.17 4.90
C LEU A 17 -3.71 -10.85 4.57
N ASP A 18 -4.54 -11.89 4.48
CA ASP A 18 -5.96 -11.75 4.14
C ASP A 18 -6.83 -11.23 5.30
N ARG A 19 -6.26 -11.20 6.51
CA ARG A 19 -6.95 -10.87 7.77
C ARG A 19 -6.23 -9.80 8.59
N LEU A 20 -5.45 -8.94 7.93
CA LEU A 20 -4.70 -7.86 8.59
C LEU A 20 -5.58 -6.99 9.49
N GLY A 21 -6.84 -6.75 9.10
CA GLY A 21 -7.80 -5.97 9.90
C GLY A 21 -8.26 -6.65 11.20
N ASP A 22 -8.14 -7.97 11.29
CA ASP A 22 -8.48 -8.74 12.50
C ASP A 22 -7.27 -8.92 13.41
N VAL A 23 -6.06 -8.95 12.83
CA VAL A 23 -4.80 -9.22 13.55
C VAL A 23 -4.13 -7.95 14.05
N LEU A 24 -4.20 -6.86 13.29
CA LEU A 24 -3.53 -5.60 13.62
C LEU A 24 -4.53 -4.51 13.97
N PRO A 25 -4.27 -3.73 15.04
CA PRO A 25 -5.06 -2.54 15.34
C PRO A 25 -4.86 -1.46 14.27
N SER A 26 -5.81 -0.56 14.14
CA SER A 26 -5.64 0.64 13.31
C SER A 26 -4.52 1.53 13.85
N PHE A 27 -3.73 2.12 12.94
CA PHE A 27 -2.72 3.09 13.32
C PHE A 27 -3.37 4.40 13.80
N PRO A 28 -2.95 4.96 14.95
CA PRO A 28 -3.54 6.18 15.46
C PRO A 28 -3.04 7.40 14.68
N GLY A 29 -3.96 8.11 14.04
CA GLY A 29 -3.68 9.37 13.36
C GLY A 29 -2.96 9.21 12.03
N GLU A 30 -2.19 10.24 11.66
CA GLU A 30 -1.45 10.27 10.40
C GLU A 30 -0.07 9.61 10.55
N VAL A 31 0.36 8.88 9.52
CA VAL A 31 1.69 8.25 9.49
C VAL A 31 2.76 9.34 9.42
N PRO A 32 3.65 9.47 10.42
CA PRO A 32 4.69 10.49 10.40
C PRO A 32 5.65 10.31 9.22
N VAL A 33 6.12 11.43 8.66
CA VAL A 33 7.17 11.42 7.63
C VAL A 33 8.42 10.74 8.18
N GLY A 34 9.00 9.81 7.40
CA GLY A 34 10.17 9.02 7.81
C GLY A 34 9.84 7.70 8.51
N SER A 35 8.57 7.37 8.69
CA SER A 35 8.15 6.08 9.25
C SER A 35 8.52 4.90 8.33
N PHE A 36 8.85 3.76 8.95
CA PHE A 36 9.01 2.50 8.25
C PHE A 36 7.64 1.81 8.09
N THR A 37 7.19 1.65 6.84
CA THR A 37 5.86 1.14 6.51
C THR A 37 5.93 0.07 5.42
N VAL A 38 5.23 -1.05 5.63
CA VAL A 38 4.97 -2.05 4.58
C VAL A 38 3.66 -1.71 3.89
N VAL A 39 3.65 -1.71 2.56
CA VAL A 39 2.50 -1.26 1.76
C VAL A 39 2.08 -2.34 0.78
N GLY A 40 0.82 -2.77 0.87
CA GLY A 40 0.19 -3.57 -0.16
C GLY A 40 -0.31 -2.67 -1.27
N TYR A 41 0.11 -2.91 -2.51
CA TYR A 41 -0.30 -2.12 -3.66
C TYR A 41 -0.57 -3.01 -4.87
N THR A 42 -1.41 -2.53 -5.77
CA THR A 42 -1.50 -3.05 -7.14
C THR A 42 -0.88 -2.06 -8.11
N CYS A 43 -0.29 -2.61 -9.16
CA CYS A 43 0.27 -1.84 -10.26
C CYS A 43 -0.41 -2.31 -11.54
N SER A 44 -0.99 -1.38 -12.29
CA SER A 44 -1.60 -1.63 -13.59
C SER A 44 -0.86 -0.86 -14.66
N SER A 45 -0.38 -1.55 -15.69
CA SER A 45 0.24 -0.95 -16.86
C SER A 45 -0.70 -1.07 -18.05
N TYR A 46 -0.94 0.04 -18.75
CA TYR A 46 -1.76 0.04 -19.97
C TYR A 46 -1.16 0.96 -21.04
N ARG A 47 -1.48 0.67 -22.31
CA ARG A 47 -1.04 1.47 -23.46
C ARG A 47 -2.19 2.34 -23.97
N GLY A 48 -2.16 3.61 -23.57
CA GLY A 48 -3.12 4.63 -23.99
C GLY A 48 -2.71 5.26 -25.32
N ALA A 49 -3.69 5.62 -26.15
CA ALA A 49 -3.43 6.49 -27.30
C ALA A 49 -3.15 7.91 -26.79
N ILE A 50 -2.15 8.58 -27.36
CA ILE A 50 -2.06 10.03 -27.19
C ILE A 50 -3.14 10.65 -28.08
N SER A 51 -3.97 11.54 -27.52
CA SER A 51 -5.04 12.18 -28.28
C SER A 51 -4.46 12.92 -29.50
N GLY A 52 -4.87 12.51 -30.70
CA GLY A 52 -4.39 13.09 -31.97
C GLY A 52 -3.14 12.44 -32.58
N SER A 53 -2.63 11.32 -32.05
CA SER A 53 -1.55 10.56 -32.71
C SER A 53 -1.81 9.04 -32.71
N ASN A 54 -1.12 8.31 -33.60
CA ASN A 54 -1.12 6.83 -33.62
C ASN A 54 -0.13 6.23 -32.61
N ASP A 55 0.59 7.07 -31.84
CA ASP A 55 1.53 6.59 -30.83
C ASP A 55 0.82 6.11 -29.57
N ARG A 56 1.35 5.03 -28.99
CA ARG A 56 0.85 4.46 -27.75
C ARG A 56 1.85 4.69 -26.63
N VAL A 57 1.46 5.47 -25.63
CA VAL A 57 2.28 5.73 -24.44
C VAL A 57 1.96 4.70 -23.37
N ALA A 58 3.00 4.24 -22.67
CA ALA A 58 2.85 3.39 -21.51
C ALA A 58 2.42 4.25 -20.31
N HIS A 59 1.26 3.92 -19.74
CA HIS A 59 0.76 4.51 -18.50
C HIS A 59 0.87 3.47 -17.39
N ILE A 60 1.29 3.91 -16.21
CA ILE A 60 1.34 3.08 -15.01
C ILE A 60 0.43 3.73 -13.97
N SER A 61 -0.45 2.92 -13.39
CA SER A 61 -1.31 3.30 -12.27
C SER A 61 -0.93 2.47 -11.05
N PHE A 62 -0.69 3.15 -9.93
CA PHE A 62 -0.45 2.53 -8.64
C PHE A 62 -1.66 2.76 -7.74
N ASN A 63 -2.16 1.70 -7.11
CA ASN A 63 -3.26 1.78 -6.16
C ASN A 63 -2.83 1.13 -4.85
N ILE A 64 -2.86 1.90 -3.76
CA ILE A 64 -2.51 1.39 -2.44
C ILE A 64 -3.73 0.70 -1.85
N LEU A 65 -3.56 -0.57 -1.49
CA LEU A 65 -4.60 -1.38 -0.87
C LEU A 65 -4.63 -1.19 0.65
N TRP A 66 -3.48 -1.20 1.31
CA TRP A 66 -3.33 -1.06 2.76
C TRP A 66 -1.89 -0.66 3.12
N ALA A 67 -1.70 -0.16 4.33
CA ALA A 67 -0.40 0.15 4.89
C ALA A 67 -0.25 -0.41 6.31
N VAL A 68 0.92 -0.91 6.66
CA VAL A 68 1.27 -1.43 7.99
C VAL A 68 2.48 -0.67 8.50
N VAL A 69 2.31 0.11 9.56
CA VAL A 69 3.40 0.87 10.19
C VAL A 69 4.19 -0.04 11.11
N CYS A 70 5.48 -0.21 10.81
CA CYS A 70 6.40 -1.06 11.55
C CYS A 70 7.31 -0.25 12.48
N GLY A 71 7.52 1.04 12.18
CA GLY A 71 8.31 1.94 13.02
C GLY A 71 8.03 3.40 12.70
N THR A 72 8.13 4.26 13.70
CA THR A 72 8.05 5.72 13.56
C THR A 72 9.39 6.35 13.97
N PRO A 73 9.74 7.53 13.44
CA PRO A 73 10.92 8.28 13.89
C PRO A 73 10.86 8.67 15.38
#